data_AF-A0A6B3GU46-F1
#
_entry.id   AF-A0A6B3GU46-F1
#
_cell.length_a   1.000
_cell.length_b   1.000
_cell.length_c   1.000
_cell.angle_alpha   90.00
_cell.angle_beta   90.00
_cell.angle_gamma   90.00
#
_symmetry.space_group_name_H-M   'P 1'
#
loop_
_entity.id
_entity.type
_entity.pdbx_description
1 polymer ?
#
loop_
_entity_poly.entity_id
_entity_poly.type
_entity_poly.pdbx_seq_one_letter_code
_entity_poly.pdbx_strand_id
1 'polypeptide(L)' 'MPPIPGSGLAKGLAVTLRTMTKKTATAQYPDTQPELPPRSRGVIGLFEENCTVCMLCAR' A
#
# COMPACT_ATOMS: atom_id res chain seq x y z
N MET A 1 5.56 44.31 -4.85
CA MET A 1 6.21 44.15 -3.51
C MET A 1 6.96 42.83 -3.52
N PRO A 2 8.27 42.79 -3.23
CA PRO A 2 8.98 41.53 -3.12
C PRO A 2 8.38 40.71 -1.96
N PRO A 3 8.26 39.39 -2.09
CA PRO A 3 7.75 38.55 -1.01
C PRO A 3 8.64 38.71 0.23
N ILE A 4 8.01 38.78 1.41
CA ILE A 4 8.71 38.85 2.70
C ILE A 4 9.65 37.63 2.78
N PRO A 5 10.95 37.83 3.08
CA PRO A 5 11.90 36.72 3.19
C PRO A 5 11.41 35.71 4.24
N GLY A 6 11.43 34.42 3.89
CA GLY A 6 10.97 33.33 4.78
C GLY A 6 9.49 32.98 4.69
N SER A 7 8.68 33.73 3.94
CA SER A 7 7.25 33.41 3.73
C SER A 7 7.00 32.01 3.14
N GLY A 8 7.90 31.52 2.28
CA GLY A 8 7.86 30.14 1.75
C GLY A 8 8.09 29.07 2.82
N LEU A 9 9.04 29.30 3.74
CA LEU A 9 9.33 28.37 4.84
C LEU A 9 8.18 28.31 5.84
N ALA A 10 7.63 29.48 6.22
CA ALA A 10 6.47 29.55 7.11
C ALA A 10 5.27 28.80 6.50
N LYS A 11 5.03 28.96 5.20
CA LYS A 11 3.97 28.24 4.48
C LYS A 11 4.23 26.73 4.46
N GLY A 12 5.48 26.30 4.25
CA GLY A 12 5.87 24.88 4.30
C GLY A 12 5.62 24.25 5.67
N LEU A 13 6.06 24.92 6.74
CA LEU A 13 5.83 24.47 8.12
C LEU A 13 4.34 24.41 8.47
N ALA A 14 3.54 25.38 8.01
CA ALA A 14 2.10 25.37 8.21
C ALA A 14 1.43 24.16 7.52
N VAL A 15 1.90 23.78 6.32
CA VAL A 15 1.45 22.56 5.64
C VAL A 15 1.81 21.32 6.45
N THR A 16 3.07 21.22 6.92
CA THR A 16 3.54 20.10 7.74
C THR A 16 2.72 19.95 9.02
N LEU A 17 2.49 21.05 9.74
CA LEU A 17 1.68 21.07 10.95
C LEU A 17 0.24 20.60 10.66
N ARG A 18 -0.34 21.05 9.55
CA ARG A 18 -1.67 20.63 9.11
C ARG A 18 -1.73 19.14 8.73
N THR A 19 -0.66 18.55 8.22
CA THR A 19 -0.60 17.09 7.97
C THR A 19 -0.39 16.28 9.23
N MET A 20 0.34 16.79 10.23
CA MET A 20 0.57 16.10 11.50
C MET A 20 -0.72 15.84 12.28
N THR A 21 -1.74 16.69 12.13
CA THR A 21 -3.04 16.51 12.79
C THR A 21 -3.99 15.57 12.06
N LYS A 22 -3.63 15.08 10.86
CA LYS A 22 -4.47 14.14 10.11
C LYS A 22 -4.30 12.72 10.66
N LYS A 23 -5.37 11.93 10.59
CA LYS A 23 -5.33 10.49 10.89
C LYS A 23 -4.31 9.79 9.97
N THR A 24 -3.46 8.95 10.55
CA THR A 24 -2.50 8.14 9.79
C THR A 24 -3.22 7.06 8.99
N ALA A 25 -2.78 6.83 7.75
CA ALA A 25 -3.27 5.75 6.88
C ALA A 25 -2.49 4.44 7.09
N THR A 26 -1.98 4.21 8.31
CA THR A 26 -1.14 3.06 8.66
C THR A 26 -2.00 1.84 8.94
N ALA A 27 -1.79 0.75 8.19
CA ALA A 27 -2.25 -0.58 8.56
C ALA A 27 -1.15 -1.27 9.38
N GLN A 28 -1.42 -1.60 10.63
CA GLN A 28 -0.46 -2.13 11.58
C GLN A 28 -0.38 -3.66 11.49
N TYR A 29 0.54 -4.16 10.67
CA TYR A 29 0.81 -5.60 10.55
C TYR A 29 1.58 -6.12 11.79
N PRO A 30 1.29 -7.34 12.31
CA PRO A 30 0.35 -8.34 11.80
C PRO A 30 -1.09 -8.21 12.32
N ASP A 31 -1.36 -7.25 13.21
CA ASP A 31 -2.67 -7.08 13.87
C ASP A 31 -3.79 -6.72 12.88
N THR A 32 -3.47 -5.94 11.84
CA THR A 32 -4.38 -5.63 10.74
C THR A 32 -3.87 -6.24 9.43
N GLN A 33 -4.58 -7.25 8.93
CA GLN A 33 -4.28 -7.88 7.64
C GLN A 33 -4.79 -7.01 6.47
N PRO A 34 -4.11 -7.04 5.31
CA PRO A 34 -4.55 -6.32 4.13
C PRO A 34 -5.83 -6.93 3.55
N GLU A 35 -6.73 -6.09 3.05
CA GLU A 35 -7.86 -6.53 2.23
C GLU A 35 -7.35 -6.85 0.82
N LEU A 36 -7.37 -8.13 0.46
CA LEU A 36 -6.92 -8.60 -0.84
C LEU A 36 -8.13 -8.83 -1.77
N PRO A 37 -8.09 -8.36 -3.03
CA PRO A 37 -9.14 -8.66 -3.99
C PRO A 37 -9.24 -10.18 -4.25
N PRO A 38 -10.41 -10.70 -4.67
CA PRO A 38 -10.66 -12.14 -4.82
C PRO A 38 -9.79 -12.83 -5.88
N ARG A 39 -9.18 -12.06 -6.80
CA ARG A 39 -8.25 -12.57 -7.82
C ARG A 39 -6.79 -12.24 -7.52
N SER A 40 -6.46 -12.04 -6.24
CA SER A 40 -5.07 -11.89 -5.80
C SER A 40 -4.32 -13.20 -6.05
N ARG A 41 -3.15 -13.11 -6.69
CA ARG A 41 -2.30 -14.27 -6.95
C ARG A 41 -1.43 -14.53 -5.73
N GLY A 42 -1.90 -15.39 -4.84
CA GLY A 42 -1.18 -15.86 -3.66
C GLY A 42 -0.36 -17.12 -3.93
N VAL A 43 -0.30 -17.99 -2.92
CA VAL A 43 0.34 -19.30 -3.03
C VAL A 43 -0.49 -20.22 -3.92
N ILE A 44 0.17 -21.00 -4.78
CA ILE A 44 -0.47 -21.98 -5.65
C ILE A 44 -0.85 -23.20 -4.80
N GLY A 45 -2.15 -23.52 -4.77
CA GLY A 45 -2.66 -24.78 -4.20
C GLY A 45 -2.86 -25.82 -5.30
N LEU A 46 -2.14 -26.94 -5.23
CA LEU A 46 -2.33 -28.07 -6.13
C LEU A 46 -3.48 -28.95 -5.62
N PHE A 47 -4.46 -29.22 -6.49
CA PHE A 47 -5.47 -30.25 -6.28
C PHE A 47 -5.05 -31.48 -7.07
N GLU A 48 -4.52 -32.49 -6.38
CA GLU A 48 -3.92 -33.69 -7.01
C GLU A 48 -4.96 -34.47 -7.81
N GLU A 49 -6.21 -34.51 -7.36
CA GLU A 49 -7.34 -35.13 -8.04
C GLU A 49 -7.66 -34.50 -9.42
N ASN A 50 -7.28 -33.23 -9.62
CA ASN A 50 -7.49 -32.51 -10.88
C ASN A 50 -6.26 -32.54 -11.81
N CYS A 51 -5.12 -33.03 -11.33
CA CYS A 51 -3.87 -33.08 -12.10
C CYS A 51 -3.80 -34.37 -12.93
N THR A 52 -3.73 -34.25 -14.26
CA THR A 52 -3.57 -35.41 -15.16
C THR A 52 -2.15 -35.56 -15.71
N VAL A 53 -1.16 -34.86 -15.13
CA VAL A 53 0.23 -34.85 -15.60
C VAL A 53 0.34 -34.46 -17.08
N CYS A 54 -0.49 -33.53 -17.55
CA CYS A 54 -0.49 -33.06 -18.94
C CYS A 54 0.74 -32.22 -19.32
N MET A 55 1.56 -31.85 -18.32
CA MET A 55 2.78 -31.03 -18.46
C MET A 55 2.56 -29.59 -18.97
N LEU A 56 1.32 -29.08 -19.02
CA LEU A 56 1.03 -27.72 -19.50
C LEU A 56 1.50 -26.61 -18.55
N CYS A 57 1.53 -26.86 -17.24
CA CYS A 57 1.99 -25.86 -16.26
C CYS A 57 3.51 -25.62 -16.28
N ALA A 58 4.27 -26.56 -16.86
CA ALA A 58 5.74 -26.55 -16.88
C ALA A 58 6.34 -26.32 -18.28
N ARG A 59 5.49 -26.17 -19.29
CA ARG A 59 5.88 -25.85 -20.67
C ARG A 59 6.01 -24.34 -20.85
#